data_AF-A0A424LPZ2-F1
#
_entry.id   AF-A0A424LPZ2-F1
#
_cell.length_a   1.000
_cell.length_b   1.000
_cell.length_c   1.000
_cell.angle_alpha   90.00
_cell.angle_beta   90.00
_cell.angle_gamma   90.00
#
_symmetry.space_group_name_H-M   'P 1'
#
loop_
_entity.id
_entity.type
_entity.pdbx_description
1 polymer ?
#
loop_
_entity_poly.entity_id
_entity_poly.type
_entity_poly.pdbx_seq_one_letter_code
_entity_poly.pdbx_strand_id
1 'polypeptide(L)'
;MTPYSHIEIRNGNKTKNELVLQVVEFCKTKMFPRAENVELSIHLVKNLQEKEGVLGDCFDEGWREYVVRIDKYLDPKTMVETLCHELVHVKQYVKGQLHEYETKPGHRWQKTYIPADTNYADRPWEKEAFAMEKQLAMEFVYENYNILSL
;
A
#
# COMPACT_ATOMS: atom_id res chain seq x y z
N MET A 1 -14.69 -2.36 -14.52
CA MET A 1 -13.94 -1.14 -14.88
C MET A 1 -12.98 -0.91 -13.73
N THR A 2 -11.67 -1.06 -13.97
CA THR A 2 -10.66 -0.98 -12.91
C THR A 2 -10.69 0.41 -12.29
N PRO A 3 -10.75 0.54 -10.96
CA PRO A 3 -10.95 1.85 -10.35
C PRO A 3 -9.71 2.75 -10.51
N TYR A 4 -8.50 2.22 -10.70
CA TYR A 4 -7.27 2.94 -11.06
C TYR A 4 -7.20 3.26 -12.56
N SER A 5 -6.53 4.37 -12.90
CA SER A 5 -6.29 4.72 -14.32
C SER A 5 -5.30 3.74 -14.96
N HIS A 6 -4.28 3.33 -14.20
CA HIS A 6 -3.35 2.27 -14.59
C HIS A 6 -2.87 1.50 -13.36
N ILE A 7 -2.77 0.16 -13.49
CA ILE A 7 -2.12 -0.71 -12.50
C ILE A 7 -1.10 -1.56 -13.25
N GLU A 8 0.15 -1.50 -12.82
CA GLU A 8 1.22 -2.37 -13.31
C GLU A 8 1.70 -3.29 -12.19
N ILE A 9 1.86 -4.59 -12.48
CA ILE A 9 2.43 -5.55 -11.54
C ILE A 9 3.66 -6.19 -12.19
N ARG A 10 4.82 -5.99 -11.57
CA ARG A 10 6.11 -6.46 -12.08
C ARG A 10 6.65 -7.64 -11.28
N ASN A 11 7.31 -8.56 -11.98
CA ASN A 11 8.13 -9.65 -11.43
C ASN A 11 7.39 -10.73 -10.61
N GLY A 12 6.06 -10.80 -10.61
CA GLY A 12 5.32 -11.92 -10.03
C GLY A 12 5.02 -13.06 -10.99
N ASN A 13 4.51 -14.16 -10.45
CA ASN A 13 3.91 -15.24 -11.25
C ASN A 13 2.39 -14.99 -11.36
N LYS A 14 1.70 -15.76 -12.21
CA LYS A 14 0.26 -15.58 -12.47
C LYS A 14 -0.58 -15.52 -11.19
N THR A 15 -0.45 -16.52 -10.31
CA THR A 15 -1.23 -16.60 -9.06
C THR A 15 -0.95 -15.44 -8.11
N LYS A 16 0.33 -15.04 -7.96
CA LYS A 16 0.68 -13.89 -7.12
C LYS A 16 0.17 -12.57 -7.72
N ASN A 17 0.25 -12.40 -9.03
CA ASN A 17 -0.27 -11.21 -9.70
C ASN A 17 -1.78 -11.09 -9.55
N GLU A 18 -2.51 -12.21 -9.65
CA GLU A 18 -3.96 -12.26 -9.43
C GLU A 18 -4.31 -11.86 -7.99
N LEU A 19 -3.61 -12.43 -6.98
CA LEU A 19 -3.82 -12.05 -5.58
C LEU A 19 -3.53 -10.57 -5.33
N VAL A 20 -2.39 -10.06 -5.81
CA VAL A 20 -2.01 -8.65 -5.68
C VAL A 20 -3.08 -7.74 -6.29
N LEU A 21 -3.54 -8.05 -7.51
CA LEU A 21 -4.56 -7.26 -8.19
C LEU A 21 -5.87 -7.21 -7.40
N GLN A 22 -6.32 -8.35 -6.88
CA GLN A 22 -7.54 -8.43 -6.06
C GLN A 22 -7.44 -7.57 -4.79
N VAL A 23 -6.30 -7.62 -4.08
CA VAL A 23 -6.07 -6.81 -2.87
C VAL A 23 -6.05 -5.32 -3.21
N VAL A 24 -5.39 -4.94 -4.30
CA VAL A 24 -5.31 -3.54 -4.77
C VAL A 24 -6.70 -3.00 -5.11
N GLU A 25 -7.49 -3.73 -5.88
CA GLU A 25 -8.85 -3.33 -6.26
C GLU A 25 -9.78 -3.22 -5.05
N PHE A 26 -9.69 -4.19 -4.13
CA PHE A 26 -10.42 -4.18 -2.87
C PHE A 26 -10.09 -2.94 -2.03
N CYS A 27 -8.80 -2.70 -1.78
CA CYS A 27 -8.32 -1.60 -0.95
C CYS A 27 -8.74 -0.24 -1.52
N LYS A 28 -8.62 -0.04 -2.84
CA LYS A 28 -9.08 1.20 -3.47
C LYS A 28 -10.58 1.40 -3.30
N THR A 29 -11.37 0.37 -3.55
CA THR A 29 -12.83 0.41 -3.43
C THR A 29 -13.26 0.79 -2.00
N LYS A 30 -12.56 0.25 -1.00
CA LYS A 30 -12.84 0.56 0.42
C LYS A 30 -12.38 1.95 0.83
N MET A 31 -11.18 2.35 0.43
CA MET A 31 -10.51 3.49 1.05
C MET A 31 -10.63 4.81 0.28
N PHE A 32 -10.65 4.77 -1.05
CA PHE A 32 -10.68 5.95 -1.91
C PHE A 32 -11.38 5.70 -3.27
N PRO A 33 -12.64 5.24 -3.26
CA PRO A 33 -13.34 4.81 -4.48
C PRO A 33 -13.58 5.93 -5.50
N ARG A 34 -13.58 7.19 -5.07
CA ARG A 34 -13.81 8.37 -5.94
C ARG A 34 -12.52 9.00 -6.49
N ALA A 35 -11.35 8.46 -6.13
CA ALA A 35 -10.09 9.04 -6.58
C ALA A 35 -9.77 8.57 -8.01
N GLU A 36 -9.77 9.52 -8.93
CA GLU A 36 -9.42 9.33 -10.34
C GLU A 36 -7.95 9.65 -10.59
N ASN A 37 -7.43 9.28 -11.77
CA ASN A 37 -6.05 9.59 -12.19
C ASN A 37 -5.02 9.14 -11.17
N VAL A 38 -5.15 7.88 -10.73
CA VAL A 38 -4.18 7.25 -9.83
C VAL A 38 -3.49 6.15 -10.63
N GLU A 39 -2.17 6.24 -10.70
CA GLU A 39 -1.31 5.23 -11.30
C GLU A 39 -0.55 4.50 -10.21
N LEU A 40 -0.55 3.17 -10.25
CA LEU A 40 0.06 2.34 -9.22
C LEU A 40 0.91 1.25 -9.86
N SER A 41 2.19 1.22 -9.49
CA SER A 41 3.12 0.15 -9.85
C SER A 41 3.44 -0.70 -8.64
N ILE A 42 3.15 -2.00 -8.70
CA ILE A 42 3.52 -2.98 -7.68
C ILE A 42 4.75 -3.76 -8.14
N HIS A 43 5.84 -3.68 -7.38
CA HIS A 43 7.09 -4.39 -7.66
C HIS A 43 7.29 -5.54 -6.67
N LEU A 44 7.23 -6.78 -7.16
CA LEU A 44 7.59 -7.96 -6.36
C LEU A 44 9.10 -8.17 -6.38
N VAL A 45 9.78 -7.73 -5.31
CA VAL A 45 11.25 -7.66 -5.22
C VAL A 45 11.80 -8.90 -4.52
N LYS A 46 12.80 -9.55 -5.12
CA LYS A 46 13.44 -10.74 -4.53
C LYS A 46 14.30 -10.37 -3.32
N ASN A 47 13.96 -10.94 -2.16
CA ASN A 47 14.69 -10.80 -0.90
C ASN A 47 14.77 -9.33 -0.43
N LEU A 48 13.66 -8.59 -0.56
CA LEU A 48 13.58 -7.21 -0.08
C LEU A 48 13.82 -7.13 1.43
N GLN A 49 13.23 -8.04 2.20
CA GLN A 49 13.39 -8.07 3.66
C GLN A 49 14.84 -8.33 4.05
N GLU A 50 15.50 -9.27 3.40
CA GLU A 50 16.90 -9.61 3.67
C GLU A 50 17.85 -8.46 3.32
N LYS A 51 17.61 -7.78 2.20
CA LYS A 51 18.51 -6.75 1.65
C LYS A 51 18.31 -5.37 2.26
N GLU A 52 17.05 -5.01 2.53
CA GLU A 52 16.65 -3.65 2.88
C GLU A 52 15.92 -3.59 4.23
N GLY A 53 15.65 -4.74 4.87
CA GLY A 53 15.06 -4.81 6.21
C GLY A 53 13.56 -4.56 6.27
N VAL A 54 12.87 -4.47 5.11
CA VAL A 54 11.44 -4.18 5.01
C VAL A 54 10.69 -5.26 4.24
N LEU A 55 9.45 -5.56 4.67
CA LEU A 55 8.57 -6.47 3.93
C LEU A 55 7.92 -5.79 2.72
N GLY A 56 7.73 -4.48 2.82
CA GLY A 56 7.19 -3.62 1.79
C GLY A 56 7.49 -2.15 2.10
N ASP A 57 7.31 -1.31 1.08
CA ASP A 57 7.35 0.14 1.19
C ASP A 57 6.58 0.81 0.04
N CYS A 58 6.27 2.09 0.21
CA CYS A 58 5.53 2.91 -0.73
C CYS A 58 6.25 4.23 -1.01
N PHE A 59 6.30 4.63 -2.27
CA PHE A 59 6.87 5.90 -2.74
C PHE A 59 5.82 6.70 -3.52
N ASP A 60 5.82 8.01 -3.32
CA ASP A 60 5.12 9.00 -4.14
C ASP A 60 6.12 9.53 -5.18
N GLU A 61 5.94 9.15 -6.45
CA GLU A 61 6.80 9.59 -7.56
C GLU A 61 6.30 10.93 -8.15
N GLY A 62 5.30 11.55 -7.51
CA GLY A 62 4.65 12.76 -8.00
C GLY A 62 3.58 12.44 -9.04
N TRP A 63 2.85 13.48 -9.47
CA TRP A 63 1.82 13.39 -10.52
C TRP A 63 0.75 12.29 -10.32
N ARG A 64 0.56 11.84 -9.07
CA ARG A 64 -0.36 10.75 -8.68
C ARG A 64 0.09 9.37 -9.17
N GLU A 65 1.38 9.20 -9.39
CA GLU A 65 2.08 7.95 -9.64
C GLU A 65 2.69 7.43 -8.33
N TYR A 66 2.37 6.18 -7.99
CA TYR A 66 2.85 5.56 -6.75
C TYR A 66 3.53 4.23 -7.05
N VAL A 67 4.62 3.96 -6.34
CA VAL A 67 5.34 2.70 -6.42
C VAL A 67 5.25 2.00 -5.07
N VAL A 68 4.78 0.76 -5.07
CA VAL A 68 4.82 -0.11 -3.89
C VAL A 68 5.75 -1.26 -4.17
N ARG A 69 6.74 -1.50 -3.30
CA ARG A 69 7.56 -2.71 -3.35
C ARG A 69 7.10 -3.66 -2.26
N ILE A 70 7.11 -4.95 -2.58
CA ILE A 70 6.78 -6.02 -1.63
C ILE A 70 7.81 -7.14 -1.80
N ASP A 71 8.26 -7.75 -0.71
CA ASP A 71 9.09 -8.93 -0.81
C ASP A 71 8.34 -10.05 -1.55
N LYS A 72 8.95 -10.51 -2.64
CA LYS A 72 8.38 -11.52 -3.52
C LYS A 72 8.12 -12.84 -2.80
N TYR A 73 8.84 -13.16 -1.72
CA TYR A 73 8.82 -14.47 -1.09
C TYR A 73 7.90 -14.57 0.13
N LEU A 74 7.14 -13.53 0.46
CA LEU A 74 6.11 -13.60 1.50
C LEU A 74 5.08 -14.69 1.19
N ASP A 75 4.60 -15.33 2.27
CA ASP A 75 3.43 -16.19 2.20
C ASP A 75 2.17 -15.35 1.91
N PRO A 76 1.08 -15.97 1.41
CA PRO A 76 -0.10 -15.23 0.99
C PRO A 76 -0.72 -14.34 2.07
N LYS A 77 -0.73 -14.79 3.34
CA LYS A 77 -1.34 -14.02 4.43
C LYS A 77 -0.51 -12.77 4.70
N THR A 78 0.80 -12.94 4.92
CA THR A 78 1.71 -11.81 5.17
C THR A 78 1.72 -10.85 3.97
N MET A 79 1.69 -11.36 2.74
CA MET A 79 1.60 -10.52 1.54
C MET A 79 0.34 -9.65 1.51
N VAL A 80 -0.83 -10.20 1.87
CA VAL A 80 -2.07 -9.42 1.95
C VAL A 80 -1.97 -8.34 3.03
N GLU A 81 -1.51 -8.68 4.22
CA GLU A 81 -1.34 -7.72 5.33
C GLU A 81 -0.38 -6.59 4.95
N THR A 82 0.80 -6.92 4.39
CA THR A 82 1.79 -5.92 3.93
C THR A 82 1.22 -5.06 2.80
N LEU A 83 0.55 -5.65 1.79
CA LEU A 83 -0.09 -4.87 0.74
C LEU A 83 -1.15 -3.91 1.29
N CYS A 84 -1.99 -4.37 2.22
CA CYS A 84 -2.97 -3.50 2.86
C CYS A 84 -2.31 -2.31 3.56
N HIS A 85 -1.18 -2.54 4.26
CA HIS A 85 -0.38 -1.48 4.89
C HIS A 85 0.10 -0.45 3.85
N GLU A 86 0.81 -0.91 2.81
CA GLU A 86 1.35 -0.01 1.78
C GLU A 86 0.24 0.73 1.00
N LEU A 87 -0.91 0.09 0.80
CA LEU A 87 -2.06 0.73 0.14
C LEU A 87 -2.75 1.77 1.02
N VAL A 88 -2.62 1.69 2.35
CA VAL A 88 -3.00 2.80 3.24
C VAL A 88 -2.06 3.99 3.04
N HIS A 89 -0.75 3.78 2.81
CA HIS A 89 0.14 4.87 2.43
C HIS A 89 -0.23 5.49 1.08
N VAL A 90 -0.51 4.68 0.06
CA VAL A 90 -1.04 5.19 -1.23
C VAL A 90 -2.30 6.03 -1.00
N LYS A 91 -3.24 5.57 -0.17
CA LYS A 91 -4.43 6.35 0.20
C LYS A 91 -4.05 7.69 0.84
N GLN A 92 -3.10 7.68 1.77
CA GLN A 92 -2.68 8.87 2.49
C GLN A 92 -2.08 9.91 1.54
N TYR A 93 -1.25 9.50 0.58
CA TYR A 93 -0.75 10.38 -0.48
C TYR A 93 -1.86 10.87 -1.41
N VAL A 94 -2.71 9.96 -1.91
CA VAL A 94 -3.83 10.28 -2.81
C VAL A 94 -4.78 11.33 -2.21
N LYS A 95 -4.99 11.29 -0.88
CA LYS A 95 -5.83 12.24 -0.15
C LYS A 95 -5.08 13.49 0.34
N GLY A 96 -3.78 13.61 0.06
CA GLY A 96 -2.94 14.73 0.50
C GLY A 96 -2.73 14.78 2.01
N GLN A 97 -2.91 13.65 2.70
CA GLN A 97 -2.74 13.53 4.15
C GLN A 97 -1.27 13.39 4.54
N LEU A 98 -0.51 12.62 3.77
CA LEU A 98 0.93 12.43 3.91
C LEU A 98 1.66 13.09 2.74
N HIS A 99 2.80 13.71 3.01
CA HIS A 99 3.71 14.27 2.00
C HIS A 99 5.11 14.38 2.62
N GLU A 100 6.14 13.93 1.92
CA GLU A 100 7.53 14.12 2.32
C GLU A 100 8.05 15.47 1.81
N TYR A 101 8.82 16.19 2.62
CA TYR A 101 9.38 17.48 2.21
C TYR A 101 10.68 17.29 1.43
N GLU A 102 10.78 17.89 0.23
CA GLU A 102 12.01 17.91 -0.56
C GLU A 102 13.10 18.84 0.01
N THR A 103 12.68 19.92 0.68
CA THR A 103 13.58 21.00 1.11
C THR A 103 14.11 20.86 2.54
N LYS A 104 13.54 19.94 3.33
CA LYS A 104 13.94 19.70 4.72
C LYS A 104 13.57 18.29 5.16
N PRO A 105 14.32 17.68 6.10
CA PRO A 105 14.05 16.32 6.55
C PRO A 105 12.78 16.26 7.41
N GLY A 106 11.71 15.70 6.87
CA GLY A 106 10.47 15.45 7.60
C GLY A 106 9.27 15.27 6.69
N HIS A 107 8.11 15.10 7.31
CA HIS A 107 6.86 14.87 6.62
C HIS A 107 5.80 15.88 7.04
N ARG A 108 4.83 16.13 6.17
CA ARG A 108 3.57 16.78 6.51
C ARG A 108 2.52 15.71 6.72
N TRP A 109 1.97 15.63 7.92
CA TRP A 109 0.82 14.82 8.25
C TRP A 109 -0.38 15.70 8.57
N GLN A 110 -1.43 15.65 7.75
CA GLN A 110 -2.68 16.41 7.95
C GLN A 110 -2.45 17.89 8.30
N LYS A 111 -1.56 18.55 7.55
CA LYS A 111 -1.13 19.96 7.72
C LYS A 111 -0.16 20.22 8.89
N THR A 112 0.25 19.21 9.64
CA THR A 112 1.26 19.32 10.71
C THR A 112 2.61 18.80 10.25
N TYR A 113 3.68 19.53 10.55
CA TYR A 113 5.05 19.08 10.31
C TYR A 113 5.48 18.05 11.34
N ILE A 114 6.01 16.92 10.88
CA ILE A 114 6.55 15.83 11.69
C ILE A 114 8.05 15.69 11.34
N PRO A 115 8.96 15.89 12.30
CA PRO A 115 10.40 15.72 12.10
C PRO A 115 10.79 14.31 11.62
N ALA A 116 11.81 14.20 10.77
CA ALA A 116 12.28 12.91 10.25
C ALA A 116 12.80 11.94 11.33
N ASP A 117 13.34 12.47 12.42
CA ASP A 117 13.83 11.72 13.59
C ASP A 117 12.71 11.26 14.53
N THR A 118 11.44 11.54 14.21
CA THR A 118 10.29 10.96 14.90
C THR A 118 10.36 9.43 14.81
N ASN A 119 10.35 8.77 15.96
CA ASN A 119 10.37 7.31 16.08
C ASN A 119 9.28 6.70 15.19
N TYR A 120 9.62 5.63 14.48
CA TYR A 120 8.71 4.95 13.56
C TYR A 120 7.35 4.63 14.20
N ALA A 121 7.35 4.06 15.41
CA ALA A 121 6.11 3.71 16.12
C ALA A 121 5.27 4.94 16.53
N ASP A 122 5.85 6.13 16.53
CA ASP A 122 5.18 7.39 16.87
C ASP A 122 4.68 8.18 15.67
N ARG A 123 5.10 7.80 14.46
CA ARG A 123 4.66 8.44 13.23
C ARG A 123 3.15 8.22 13.05
N PRO A 124 2.36 9.29 12.89
CA PRO A 124 0.90 9.17 12.89
C PRO A 124 0.34 8.44 11.68
N TRP A 125 1.03 8.49 10.53
CA TRP A 125 0.66 7.72 9.34
C TRP A 125 0.88 6.21 9.51
N GLU A 126 1.95 5.81 10.20
CA GLU A 126 2.21 4.41 10.56
C GLU A 126 1.14 3.90 11.54
N LYS A 127 0.78 4.69 12.55
CA LYS A 127 -0.31 4.36 13.49
C LYS A 127 -1.63 4.11 12.76
N GLU A 128 -1.95 4.92 11.75
CA GLU A 128 -3.14 4.70 10.91
C GLU A 128 -3.00 3.42 10.06
N ALA A 129 -1.85 3.22 9.41
CA ALA A 129 -1.60 2.04 8.59
C ALA A 129 -1.72 0.73 9.39
N PHE A 130 -1.07 0.63 10.56
CA PHE A 130 -1.19 -0.52 11.46
C PHE A 130 -2.61 -0.76 11.98
N ALA A 131 -3.37 0.31 12.23
CA ALA A 131 -4.76 0.18 12.67
C ALA A 131 -5.67 -0.37 11.55
N MET A 132 -5.38 -0.02 10.30
CA MET A 132 -6.20 -0.40 9.14
C MET A 132 -5.80 -1.73 8.50
N GLU A 133 -4.51 -2.09 8.49
CA GLU A 133 -3.99 -3.24 7.74
C GLU A 133 -4.73 -4.54 8.09
N LYS A 134 -4.93 -4.80 9.40
CA LYS A 134 -5.55 -6.04 9.88
C LYS A 134 -7.02 -6.08 9.54
N GLN A 135 -7.71 -4.95 9.69
CA GLN A 135 -9.11 -4.85 9.35
C GLN A 135 -9.33 -5.09 7.85
N LEU A 136 -8.55 -4.43 6.99
CA LEU A 136 -8.62 -4.59 5.54
C LEU A 136 -8.30 -6.02 5.12
N ALA A 137 -7.25 -6.64 5.68
CA ALA A 137 -6.89 -8.01 5.37
C ALA A 137 -7.99 -9.01 5.78
N MET A 138 -8.59 -8.83 6.96
CA MET A 138 -9.71 -9.67 7.42
C MET A 138 -10.95 -9.52 6.53
N GLU A 139 -11.34 -8.28 6.19
CA GLU A 139 -12.47 -8.02 5.30
C GLU A 139 -12.23 -8.61 3.90
N PHE A 140 -11.02 -8.45 3.35
CA PHE A 140 -10.63 -9.02 2.05
C PHE A 140 -10.79 -10.54 2.04
N VAL A 141 -10.23 -11.22 3.04
CA VAL A 141 -10.30 -12.68 3.14
C VAL A 141 -11.75 -13.13 3.25
N TYR A 142 -12.56 -12.46 4.08
CA TYR A 142 -13.97 -12.80 4.27
C TYR A 142 -14.80 -12.65 2.99
N GLU A 143 -14.62 -11.55 2.24
CA GLU A 143 -15.32 -11.31 0.97
C GLU A 143 -14.94 -12.34 -0.10
N ASN A 144 -13.68 -12.75 -0.16
CA ASN A 144 -13.20 -13.71 -1.16
C ASN A 144 -13.49 -15.17 -0.77
N TYR A 145 -13.67 -15.49 0.51
CA TYR A 145 -14.11 -16.83 0.95
C TYR A 145 -15.56 -17.10 0.56
N ASN A 146 -16.45 -16.10 0.68
CA ASN A 146 -17.88 -16.26 0.41
C ASN A 146 -18.20 -16.41 -1.09
N ILE A 147 -17.30 -15.99 -1.98
CA ILE A 147 -17.46 -16.15 -3.44
C ILE A 147 -17.07 -17.56 -3.89
N LEU A 148 -16.26 -18.30 -3.13
CA LEU A 148 -15.87 -19.69 -3.42
C LEU A 148 -16.85 -20.73 -2.84
N SER A 149 -17.79 -20.29 -2.00
CA SER A 149 -18.80 -21.14 -1.35
C SER A 149 -20.21 -21.04 -1.97
N LEU A 150 -20.34 -20.38 -3.13
CA LEU A 150 -21.55 -20.28 -3.95
C LEU A 150 -21.32 -20.93 -5.32
#